data_AF-A0A839LKI2-F1
#
_entry.id   AF-A0A839LKI2-F1
#
_cell.length_a   1.000
_cell.length_b   1.000
_cell.length_c   1.000
_cell.angle_alpha   90.00
_cell.angle_beta   90.00
_cell.angle_gamma   90.00
#
_symmetry.space_group_name_H-M   'P 1'
#
loop_
_entity.id
_entity.type
_entity.pdbx_description
1 polymer ?
#
loop_
_entity_poly.entity_id
_entity_poly.type
_entity_poly.pdbx_seq_one_letter_code
_entity_poly.pdbx_strand_id
1 'polypeptide(L)' 'MRRPRPLLLQGALLAGSSVWIMVQGRVVYAEGCVRDAAQAAALEQRLRALPHMQQVIPLLRLQAGQPPPYRVLPGL' A
#
# COMPACT_ATOMS: atom_id res chain seq x y z
N MET A 1 0.26 9.07 28.92
CA MET A 1 -0.22 8.98 27.51
C MET A 1 0.99 8.95 26.58
N ARG A 2 1.23 7.84 25.86
CA ARG A 2 2.40 7.66 24.98
C ARG A 2 2.04 8.19 23.60
N ARG A 3 2.64 9.31 23.16
CA ARG A 3 2.44 9.81 21.79
C ARG A 3 2.94 8.74 20.80
N PRO A 4 2.16 8.33 19.79
CA PRO A 4 2.67 7.44 18.76
C PRO A 4 3.85 8.12 18.08
N ARG A 5 5.01 7.43 18.01
CA ARG A 5 6.12 7.90 17.16
C ARG A 5 5.57 8.00 15.74
N PRO A 6 5.79 9.12 15.02
CA PRO A 6 5.41 9.19 13.62
C PRO A 6 6.05 8.00 12.93
N LEU A 7 5.22 7.19 12.29
CA LEU A 7 5.64 6.08 11.46
C LEU A 7 6.24 6.71 10.21
N LEU A 8 7.46 7.23 10.33
CA LEU A 8 8.26 7.53 9.16
C LEU A 8 8.36 6.21 8.41
N LEU A 9 7.66 6.12 7.27
CA LEU A 9 8.00 5.15 6.26
C LEU A 9 9.48 5.36 5.99
N GLN A 10 10.31 4.51 6.60
CA GLN A 10 11.73 4.50 6.30
C GLN A 10 11.83 4.41 4.78
N GLY A 11 12.36 5.44 4.11
CA GLY A 11 12.35 5.53 2.64
C GLY A 11 12.95 4.30 1.96
N ALA A 12 13.79 3.55 2.68
CA ALA A 12 14.34 2.27 2.27
C ALA A 12 13.28 1.19 1.95
N LEU A 13 12.12 1.16 2.63
CA LEU A 13 11.13 0.10 2.40
C LEU A 13 10.59 0.14 0.97
N LEU A 14 10.34 1.33 0.45
CA LEU A 14 9.72 1.56 -0.86
C LEU A 14 10.72 2.07 -1.89
N ALA A 15 12.02 1.85 -1.68
CA ALA A 15 13.04 2.21 -2.65
C ALA A 15 12.75 1.51 -3.99
N GLY A 16 12.70 2.29 -5.08
CA GLY A 16 12.36 1.81 -6.42
C GLY A 16 10.86 1.61 -6.67
N SER A 17 10.00 2.09 -5.77
CA SER A 17 8.53 1.96 -5.88
C SER A 17 7.87 3.32 -6.13
N SER A 18 6.71 3.29 -6.77
CA SER A 18 5.84 4.46 -6.92
C SER A 18 4.46 4.10 -6.41
N VAL A 19 4.13 4.61 -5.22
CA VAL A 19 2.93 4.23 -4.47
C VAL A 19 2.19 5.48 -4.04
N TRP A 20 0.88 5.46 -4.27
CA TRP A 20 -0.10 6.46 -3.90
C TRP A 20 -0.85 5.92 -2.68
N ILE A 21 -0.91 6.72 -1.61
CA ILE A 21 -1.63 6.36 -0.40
C ILE A 21 -2.82 7.30 -0.26
N MET A 22 -4.02 6.73 -0.26
CA MET A 22 -5.25 7.47 0.03
C MET A 22 -5.90 6.93 1.29
N VAL A 23 -6.34 7.83 2.16
CA VAL A 23 -7.05 7.49 3.39
C VAL A 23 -8.48 8.02 3.30
N GLN A 24 -9.45 7.14 3.44
CA GLN A 24 -10.88 7.47 3.43
C GLN A 24 -11.51 6.94 4.73
N GLY A 25 -11.70 7.84 5.71
CA GLY A 25 -12.14 7.45 7.04
C GLY A 25 -11.14 6.49 7.70
N ARG A 26 -11.55 5.22 7.91
CA ARG A 26 -10.74 4.15 8.50
C ARG A 26 -10.21 3.15 7.46
N VAL A 27 -10.32 3.46 6.18
CA VAL A 27 -9.86 2.62 5.06
C VAL A 27 -8.64 3.26 4.40
N VAL A 28 -7.60 2.47 4.18
CA VAL A 28 -6.40 2.89 3.45
C VAL A 28 -6.33 2.14 2.12
N TYR A 29 -6.17 2.91 1.04
CA TYR A 29 -5.88 2.41 -0.30
C TYR A 29 -4.39 2.62 -0.57
N ALA A 30 -3.70 1.56 -0.96
CA ALA A 30 -2.30 1.60 -1.36
C ALA A 30 -2.18 1.17 -2.82
N GLU A 31 -2.01 2.14 -3.71
CA GLU A 31 -2.08 1.95 -5.16
C GLU A 31 -0.73 2.20 -5.82
N GLY A 32 -0.38 1.42 -6.85
CA GLY A 32 0.80 1.73 -7.67
C GLY A 32 1.64 0.51 -8.00
N CYS A 33 2.96 0.71 -8.05
CA CYS A 33 3.93 -0.34 -8.35
C CYS A 33 5.00 -0.44 -7.25
N VAL A 34 5.33 -1.66 -6.86
CA VAL A 34 6.45 -2.01 -5.99
C VAL A 34 7.42 -2.92 -6.73
N ARG A 35 8.66 -3.02 -6.26
CA ARG A 35 9.68 -3.84 -6.94
C ARG A 35 9.39 -5.34 -6.87
N ASP A 36 8.92 -5.81 -5.72
CA ASP A 36 8.79 -7.22 -5.41
C ASP A 36 7.66 -7.48 -4.41
N ALA A 37 7.26 -8.76 -4.29
CA ALA A 37 6.20 -9.17 -3.39
C ALA A 37 6.53 -8.92 -1.90
N ALA A 38 7.81 -8.88 -1.54
CA ALA A 38 8.23 -8.61 -0.17
C ALA A 38 7.95 -7.15 0.21
N GLN A 39 8.19 -6.20 -0.70
CA GLN A 39 7.80 -4.80 -0.50
C GLN A 39 6.28 -4.64 -0.38
N ALA A 40 5.49 -5.32 -1.22
CA ALA A 40 4.03 -5.30 -1.11
C ALA A 40 3.57 -5.79 0.28
N ALA A 41 4.05 -6.96 0.70
CA ALA A 41 3.68 -7.55 1.98
C ALA A 41 4.10 -6.67 3.17
N ALA A 42 5.33 -6.14 3.15
CA ALA A 42 5.83 -5.29 4.22
C ALA A 42 5.11 -3.93 4.28
N LEU A 43 4.71 -3.36 3.14
CA LEU A 43 3.85 -2.17 3.11
C LEU A 43 2.48 -2.48 3.71
N GLU A 44 1.83 -3.55 3.26
CA GLU A 44 0.52 -3.95 3.79
C GLU A 44 0.57 -4.23 5.29
N GLN A 45 1.57 -4.95 5.79
CA GLN A 45 1.73 -5.23 7.22
C GLN A 45 1.88 -3.94 8.04
N ARG A 46 2.71 -3.00 7.59
CA ARG A 46 2.86 -1.69 8.26
C ARG A 46 1.55 -0.90 8.23
N LEU A 47 0.88 -0.89 7.08
CA LEU A 47 -0.43 -0.27 6.94
C LEU A 47 -1.51 -1.02 7.70
N ARG A 48 -1.37 -2.28 8.12
CA ARG A 48 -2.36 -2.95 8.99
C ARG A 48 -2.09 -2.70 10.46
N ALA A 49 -0.85 -2.33 10.81
CA ALA A 49 -0.42 -2.10 12.18
C ALA A 49 -0.76 -0.70 12.72
N LEU A 50 -1.17 0.27 11.87
CA LEU A 50 -1.59 1.57 12.39
C LEU A 50 -2.84 1.42 13.27
N PRO A 51 -2.96 2.20 14.34
CA PRO A 51 -4.14 2.17 15.16
C PRO A 51 -5.35 2.71 14.40
N HIS A 52 -6.53 2.22 14.73
CA HIS A 52 -7.82 2.72 14.22
C HIS A 52 -8.07 2.55 12.72
N MET A 53 -7.31 1.77 11.96
CA MET A 53 -7.80 1.35 10.65
C MET A 53 -8.80 0.22 10.80
N GLN A 54 -9.73 0.17 9.87
CA GLN A 54 -10.66 -0.92 9.69
C GLN A 54 -10.17 -1.83 8.57
N GLN A 55 -9.63 -1.25 7.50
CA GLN A 55 -9.27 -1.99 6.30
C GLN A 55 -8.08 -1.37 5.57
N VAL A 56 -7.26 -2.24 4.99
CA VAL A 56 -6.22 -1.90 4.02
C VAL A 56 -6.57 -2.59 2.72
N ILE A 57 -6.54 -1.84 1.63
CA ILE A 57 -6.83 -2.32 0.27
C ILE A 57 -5.54 -2.16 -0.55
N PRO A 58 -4.71 -3.22 -0.65
CA PRO A 58 -3.49 -3.20 -1.44
C PRO A 58 -3.82 -3.40 -2.93
N LEU A 59 -3.62 -2.35 -3.71
CA LEU A 59 -3.80 -2.32 -5.17
C LEU A 59 -2.43 -2.12 -5.83
N LEU A 60 -1.49 -2.99 -5.47
CA LEU A 60 -0.09 -2.91 -5.86
C LEU A 60 0.21 -3.87 -7.02
N ARG A 61 1.01 -3.40 -7.97
CA ARG A 61 1.60 -4.20 -9.06
C ARG A 61 3.08 -4.41 -8.79
N LEU A 62 3.64 -5.53 -9.27
CA LEU A 62 5.08 -5.80 -9.13
C LEU A 62 5.94 -5.13 -10.20
N GLN A 63 5.32 -4.70 -11.31
CA GLN A 63 5.99 -4.08 -12.45
C GLN A 63 5.03 -3.11 -13.14
N ALA A 64 5.58 -2.07 -13.76
CA ALA A 64 4.81 -1.20 -14.63
C ALA A 64 4.26 -2.00 -15.83
N GLY A 65 2.98 -1.80 -16.17
CA GLY A 65 2.32 -2.50 -17.29
C GLY A 65 1.69 -3.85 -16.95
N GLN A 66 1.88 -4.38 -15.73
CA GLN A 66 1.14 -5.57 -15.30
C GLN A 66 -0.37 -5.25 -15.18
N PRO A 67 -1.24 -6.25 -15.42
CA PRO A 67 -2.67 -6.10 -15.22
C PRO A 67 -2.97 -5.60 -13.80
N PRO A 68 -4.02 -4.78 -13.63
CA PRO A 68 -4.43 -4.35 -12.30
C PRO A 68 -4.80 -5.54 -11.41
N PRO A 69 -4.56 -5.47 -10.09
CA PRO A 69 -4.88 -6.53 -9.14
C PRO A 69 -6.36 -6.55 -8.73
N TYR A 70 -7.23 -6.12 -9.63
CA TYR A 70 -8.68 -6.07 -9.45
C TYR A 70 -9.37 -6.50 -10.74
N ARG A 71 -10.63 -6.91 -10.62
CA ARG A 71 -11.42 -7.33 -11.77
C ARG A 71 -11.63 -6.14 -12.71
N VAL A 72 -11.23 -6.29 -13.96
CA VAL A 72 -11.53 -5.35 -15.04
C VAL A 72 -12.81 -5.78 -15.75
N LEU A 73 -13.56 -4.81 -16.28
CA LEU A 73 -14.65 -5.12 -17.20
C LEU A 73 -14.06 -5.61 -18.53
N PRO A 74 -14.52 -6.75 -19.07
CA PRO A 74 -14.09 -7.19 -20.39
C PRO A 74 -14.49 -6.18 -21.47
N GLY A 75 -13.58 -5.88 -22.40
CA GLY A 75 -13.88 -5.09 -23.61
C GLY A 75 -13.72 -3.57 -23.48
N LEU A 76 -12.99 -3.09 -22.47
CA LEU A 76 -12.52 -1.70 -22.34
C LEU A 76 -11.06 -1.57 -22.78
#